data_AF-A0A6P2W289-F1
#
_entry.id   AF-A0A6P2W289-F1
#
_cell.length_a   1.000
_cell.length_b   1.000
_cell.length_c   1.000
_cell.angle_alpha   90.00
_cell.angle_beta   90.00
_cell.angle_gamma   90.00
#
_symmetry.space_group_name_H-M   'P 1'
#
loop_
_entity.id
_entity.type
_entity.pdbx_description
1 polymer ?
#
loop_
_entity_poly.entity_id
_entity_poly.type
_entity_poly.pdbx_seq_one_letter_code
_entity_poly.pdbx_strand_id
1 'polypeptide(L)' 'MWHLIGLADWRTMCVAGIWRTLQGENGVEHHTMSMITVSGEGHPIFSQMHKPNDEK' A
#
# COMPACT_ATOMS: atom_id res chain seq x y z
N MET A 1 -14.24 -11.21 -1.84
CA MET A 1 -14.78 -10.54 -0.64
C MET A 1 -14.08 -9.19 -0.53
N TRP A 2 -14.81 -8.12 -0.22
CA TRP A 2 -14.22 -6.79 -0.01
C TRP A 2 -14.14 -6.50 1.49
N HIS A 3 -13.00 -5.96 1.93
CA HIS A 3 -12.77 -5.57 3.31
C HIS A 3 -12.36 -4.10 3.36
N LEU A 4 -12.85 -3.39 4.38
CA LEU A 4 -12.36 -2.07 4.75
C LEU A 4 -11.58 -2.22 6.05
N ILE A 5 -10.31 -1.79 6.06
CA ILE A 5 -9.41 -1.87 7.20
C ILE A 5 -9.01 -0.45 7.56
N GLY A 6 -9.15 -0.10 8.84
CA GLY A 6 -8.78 1.21 9.38
C GLY A 6 -8.19 1.06 10.77
N LEU A 7 -7.61 2.15 11.29
CA LEU A 7 -7.15 2.19 12.66
C LEU A 7 -8.34 2.22 13.62
N ALA A 8 -8.15 1.65 14.81
CA ALA A 8 -9.09 1.83 15.91
C ALA A 8 -9.34 3.33 16.15
N ASP A 9 -10.57 3.64 16.57
CA ASP A 9 -11.04 5.00 16.82
C ASP A 9 -11.00 5.92 15.59
N TRP A 10 -11.06 5.36 14.37
CA TRP A 10 -11.13 6.11 13.10
C TRP A 10 -9.96 7.07 12.87
N ARG A 11 -8.80 6.79 13.47
CA ARG A 11 -7.61 7.63 13.30
C ARG A 11 -7.05 7.55 11.89
N THR A 12 -6.44 8.64 11.44
CA THR A 12 -5.68 8.68 10.19
C THR A 12 -4.44 7.78 10.29
N MET A 13 -4.20 6.97 9.26
CA MET A 13 -3.00 6.15 9.12
C MET A 13 -1.96 6.85 8.25
N CYS A 14 -0.70 6.84 8.68
CA CYS A 14 0.44 7.23 7.84
C CYS A 14 1.05 5.98 7.21
N VAL A 15 0.99 5.85 5.89
CA VAL A 15 1.59 4.74 5.15
C VAL A 15 3.00 5.16 4.70
N ALA A 16 3.99 4.33 5.00
CA ALA A 16 5.36 4.55 4.52
C ALA A 16 5.38 4.47 2.99
N GLY A 17 6.06 5.42 2.36
CA GLY A 17 6.10 5.52 0.91
C GLY A 17 7.42 6.04 0.38
N ILE A 18 7.66 5.79 -0.90
CA ILE A 18 8.71 6.40 -1.70
C ILE A 18 8.05 7.31 -2.73
N TRP A 19 8.74 8.38 -3.13
CA TRP A 19 8.23 9.32 -4.12
C TRP A 19 9.33 9.74 -5.09
N ARG A 20 8.94 10.09 -6.31
CA ARG A 20 9.81 10.72 -7.30
C ARG A 20 9.02 11.55 -8.30
N THR A 21 9.65 12.60 -8.82
CA THR A 21 9.16 13.30 -10.02
C THR A 21 9.67 12.60 -11.27
N LEU A 22 8.77 12.35 -12.21
CA LEU A 22 9.06 11.79 -13.53
C LEU A 22 8.91 12.85 -14.59
N GLN A 23 9.81 12.88 -15.57
CA GLN A 23 9.64 13.69 -16.76
C GLN A 23 8.88 12.90 -17.81
N GLY A 24 7.73 13.41 -18.24
CA GLY A 24 6.97 12.89 -19.37
C GLY A 24 7.64 13.23 -20.70
N GLU A 25 7.30 12.50 -21.76
CA GLU A 25 7.89 12.69 -23.10
C GLU A 25 7.63 14.08 -23.70
N ASN A 26 6.62 14.78 -23.19
CA ASN A 26 6.26 16.15 -23.55
C ASN A 26 6.87 17.21 -22.61
N GLY A 27 7.76 16.82 -21.69
CA GLY A 27 8.34 17.70 -20.68
C GLY A 27 7.42 18.02 -19.50
N VAL A 28 6.26 17.36 -19.38
CA VAL A 28 5.38 17.51 -18.21
C VAL A 28 5.94 16.71 -17.04
N GLU A 29 6.02 17.36 -15.88
CA GLU A 29 6.39 16.69 -14.64
C GLU A 29 5.22 15.90 -14.05
N HIS A 30 5.49 14.65 -13.67
CA HIS A 30 4.57 13.79 -12.94
C HIS A 30 5.13 13.49 -11.57
N HIS A 31 4.48 13.99 -10.51
CA HIS A 31 4.80 13.59 -9.14
C HIS A 31 4.15 12.23 -8.85
N THR A 32 4.99 11.22 -8.63
CA THR A 32 4.55 9.84 -8.42
C THR A 32 4.98 9.34 -7.06
N MET A 33 4.19 8.44 -6.49
CA MET A 33 4.52 7.76 -5.25
C MET A 33 4.15 6.28 -5.31
N SER A 34 4.80 5.48 -4.47
CA SER A 34 4.44 4.10 -4.19
C SER A 34 4.45 3.86 -2.69
N MET A 35 3.58 2.98 -2.22
CA MET A 35 3.60 2.49 -0.85
C MET A 35 4.73 1.48 -0.69
N ILE A 36 5.37 1.49 0.49
CA ILE A 36 6.28 0.42 0.90
C ILE A 36 5.42 -0.67 1.57
N THR A 37 5.58 -1.91 1.13
CA THR A 37 4.92 -3.08 1.72
C THR A 37 5.92 -3.93 2.49
N VAL A 38 5.42 -4.67 3.47
CA VAL A 38 6.13 -5.75 4.16
C VAL A 38 5.24 -6.99 4.07
N SER A 39 5.84 -8.18 4.21
CA SER A 39 5.02 -9.39 4.20
C SER A 39 4.02 -9.39 5.36
N GLY A 40 2.77 -9.77 5.06
CA GLY A 40 1.69 -10.02 6.00
C GLY A 40 1.69 -11.43 6.60
N GLU A 41 2.68 -12.28 6.29
CA GLU A 41 2.80 -13.61 6.88
C GLU A 41 2.89 -13.51 8.42
N GLY A 42 2.12 -14.36 9.11
CA GLY A 42 2.00 -14.31 10.57
C GLY A 42 1.21 -13.13 11.15
N HIS A 43 0.83 -12.12 10.35
CA HIS A 43 -0.02 -11.03 10.83
C HIS A 43 -1.46 -11.52 11.01
N PRO A 44 -2.11 -11.30 12.17
CA PRO A 44 -3.43 -11.86 12.48
C PRO A 44 -4.53 -11.52 11.46
N ILE A 45 -4.43 -10.37 10.80
CA ILE A 45 -5.42 -9.89 9.83
C ILE A 45 -4.95 -10.07 8.38
N PHE A 46 -3.68 -9.73 8.08
CA PHE A 46 -3.23 -9.60 6.69
C PHE A 46 -2.87 -10.95 6.06
N SER A 47 -2.46 -11.94 6.88
CA SER A 47 -2.20 -13.32 6.41
C SER A 47 -3.44 -14.00 5.81
N GLN A 48 -4.63 -13.53 6.17
CA GLN A 48 -5.91 -14.08 5.72
C GLN A 48 -6.42 -13.41 4.42
N MET A 49 -5.71 -12.39 3.92
CA MET A 49 -6.08 -11.61 2.73
C MET A 49 -5.37 -12.17 1.47
N HIS A 50 -5.71 -11.63 0.30
CA HIS A 50 -5.17 -12.05 -1.01
C HIS A 50 -5.48 -13.51 -1.39
N LYS A 51 -5.11 -13.91 -2.62
CA LYS A 51 -5.34 -15.28 -3.11
C LYS A 51 -4.59 -16.30 -2.26
N PRO A 52 -5.13 -17.50 -2.03
CA PRO A 52 -4.40 -18.56 -1.34
C PRO A 52 -3.06 -18.85 -2.03
N ASN A 53 -2.02 -19.11 -1.23
CA ASN A 53 -0.64 -19.43 -1.65
C ASN A 53 0.16 -18.30 -2.32
N ASP A 54 -0.43 -17.12 -2.57
CA ASP A 54 0.35 -15.92 -2.90
C ASP A 54 1.05 -15.40 -1.64
N GLU A 55 2.22 -14.76 -1.83
CA GLU A 55 2.87 -13.97 -0.79
C GLU A 55 1.86 -13.00 -0.17
N LYS A 56 1.85 -12.96 1.16
CA LYS A 56 1.00 -12.06 1.93
C LYS A 56 1.77 -10.81 2.26
#